data_AF-A0A6I4NV25-F1
#
_entry.id   AF-A0A6I4NV25-F1
#
_cell.length_a   1.000
_cell.length_b   1.000
_cell.length_c   1.000
_cell.angle_alpha   90.00
_cell.angle_beta   90.00
_cell.angle_gamma   90.00
#
_symmetry.space_group_name_H-M   'P 1'
#
loop_
_entity.id
_entity.type
_entity.pdbx_description
1 polymer ?
#
loop_
_entity_poly.entity_id
_entity_poly.type
_entity_poly.pdbx_seq_one_letter_code
_entity_poly.pdbx_strand_id
1 'polypeptide(L)'
;MKTTTLKSTTSSPMPWHGWILGGILLLFGIASCLDYIMSVAQGETYFRSSGMTNEQIMYYTSFPLWATIGWTVSVWGNFFAAAAMLFRSRKSVGLFVICLIGSLGFIVYSYFFSAGVEAMGVLWSMPIIMALVTTAMIFYCQYLTQKRVLR
;
A
#
# COMPACT_ATOMS: atom_id res chain seq x y z
N MET A 1 20.40 49.57 16.33
CA MET A 1 19.81 48.32 16.88
C MET A 1 18.95 47.70 15.77
N LYS A 2 19.41 46.63 15.10
CA LYS A 2 18.64 45.98 14.02
C LYS A 2 17.68 44.98 14.65
N THR A 3 16.38 45.25 14.58
CA THR A 3 15.31 44.34 15.01
C THR A 3 15.21 43.19 14.02
N THR A 4 15.82 42.07 14.36
CA THR A 4 15.65 40.81 13.62
C THR A 4 14.26 40.26 13.94
N THR A 5 13.28 40.53 13.08
CA THR A 5 11.96 39.90 13.14
C THR A 5 12.11 38.39 12.94
N LEU A 6 11.92 37.62 14.02
CA LEU A 6 11.80 36.16 13.97
C LEU A 6 10.51 35.82 13.20
N LYS A 7 10.66 35.34 11.96
CA LYS A 7 9.56 34.84 11.15
C LYS A 7 9.02 33.57 11.82
N SER A 8 7.86 33.66 12.48
CA SER A 8 7.24 32.48 13.07
C SER A 8 6.94 31.48 11.95
N THR A 9 7.60 30.32 12.00
CA THR A 9 7.32 29.22 11.08
C THR A 9 6.06 28.51 11.55
N THR A 10 4.90 29.14 11.34
CA THR A 10 3.61 28.48 11.53
C THR A 10 3.52 27.34 10.53
N SER A 11 3.30 26.12 11.03
CA SER A 11 3.19 24.96 10.15
C SER A 11 1.91 25.03 9.34
N SER A 12 1.98 24.76 8.04
CA SER A 12 0.78 24.67 7.22
C SER A 12 -0.12 23.54 7.72
N PRO A 13 -1.42 23.78 7.91
CA PRO A 13 -2.36 22.73 8.31
C PRO A 13 -2.45 21.65 7.22
N MET A 14 -2.84 20.44 7.61
CA MET A 14 -3.09 19.38 6.65
C MET A 14 -4.39 19.68 5.88
N PRO A 15 -4.37 19.68 4.54
CA PRO A 15 -5.58 19.92 3.77
C PRO A 15 -6.60 18.79 3.97
N TRP A 16 -7.89 19.10 3.87
CA TRP A 16 -8.98 18.16 4.12
C TRP A 16 -8.90 16.89 3.25
N HIS A 17 -8.52 17.02 1.97
CA HIS A 17 -8.37 15.88 1.07
C HIS A 17 -7.22 14.94 1.50
N GLY A 18 -6.21 15.46 2.21
CA GLY A 18 -5.15 14.62 2.81
C GLY A 18 -5.71 13.70 3.89
N TRP A 19 -6.63 14.19 4.73
CA TRP A 19 -7.29 13.37 5.74
C TRP A 19 -8.14 12.27 5.12
N ILE A 20 -8.92 12.61 4.08
CA ILE A 20 -9.80 11.65 3.42
C ILE A 20 -8.98 10.57 2.70
N LEU A 21 -7.99 10.95 1.88
CA LEU A 21 -7.15 10.00 1.16
C LEU A 21 -6.39 9.08 2.13
N GLY A 22 -5.78 9.66 3.17
CA GLY A 22 -5.10 8.88 4.20
C GLY A 22 -6.05 7.94 4.95
N GLY A 23 -7.26 8.39 5.28
CA GLY A 23 -8.28 7.59 5.96
C GLY A 23 -8.75 6.41 5.11
N ILE A 24 -9.08 6.64 3.84
CA ILE A 24 -9.50 5.58 2.91
C ILE A 24 -8.38 4.54 2.75
N LEU A 25 -7.13 4.98 2.54
CA LEU A 25 -6.00 4.08 2.38
C LEU A 25 -5.67 3.31 3.66
N LEU A 26 -5.87 3.93 4.83
CA LEU A 26 -5.68 3.26 6.11
C LEU A 26 -6.74 2.18 6.31
N LEU A 27 -8.01 2.46 6.03
CA LEU A 27 -9.08 1.46 6.11
C LEU A 27 -8.84 0.31 5.14
N PHE A 28 -8.46 0.60 3.90
CA PHE A 28 -8.06 -0.40 2.93
C PHE A 28 -6.86 -1.22 3.42
N GLY A 29 -5.86 -0.56 4.01
CA GLY A 29 -4.68 -1.20 4.57
C GLY A 29 -5.00 -2.12 5.75
N ILE A 30 -5.92 -1.73 6.63
CA ILE A 30 -6.39 -2.58 7.73
C ILE A 30 -7.05 -3.84 7.18
N ALA A 31 -7.97 -3.69 6.22
CA ALA A 31 -8.64 -4.82 5.58
C ALA A 31 -7.62 -5.75 4.89
N SER A 32 -6.64 -5.18 4.17
CA SER A 32 -5.58 -5.93 3.49
C SER A 32 -4.67 -6.68 4.47
N CYS A 33 -4.31 -6.07 5.61
CA CYS A 33 -3.50 -6.73 6.63
C CYS A 33 -4.26 -7.89 7.28
N LEU A 34 -5.57 -7.72 7.56
CA LEU A 34 -6.39 -8.79 8.11
C LEU A 34 -6.52 -9.97 7.13
N ASP A 35 -6.84 -9.68 5.87
CA ASP A 35 -6.89 -10.67 4.79
C ASP A 35 -5.55 -11.41 4.63
N TYR A 36 -4.44 -10.68 4.63
CA TYR A 36 -3.10 -11.25 4.55
C TYR A 36 -2.79 -12.17 5.74
N ILE A 37 -3.11 -11.75 6.96
CA ILE A 37 -2.89 -12.59 8.16
C ILE A 37 -3.70 -13.88 8.04
N MET A 38 -4.97 -13.80 7.63
CA MET A 38 -5.83 -14.97 7.45
C MET A 38 -5.28 -15.90 6.35
N SER A 39 -4.88 -15.31 5.23
CA SER A 39 -4.29 -16.02 4.09
C SER A 39 -3.02 -16.78 4.46
N VAL A 40 -2.12 -16.19 5.25
CA VAL A 40 -0.87 -16.85 5.64
C VAL A 40 -1.07 -17.81 6.81
N ALA A 41 -1.92 -17.49 7.77
CA ALA A 41 -2.12 -18.32 8.96
C ALA A 41 -2.97 -19.56 8.70
N GLN A 42 -3.99 -19.45 7.85
CA GLN A 42 -4.94 -20.53 7.57
C GLN A 42 -4.79 -21.13 6.17
N GLY A 43 -4.12 -20.42 5.25
CA GLY A 43 -3.83 -20.91 3.90
C GLY A 43 -5.08 -21.35 3.15
N GLU A 44 -5.01 -22.56 2.61
CA GLU A 44 -6.09 -23.19 1.85
C GLU A 44 -7.44 -23.21 2.57
N THR A 45 -7.46 -23.39 3.90
CA THR A 45 -8.71 -23.40 4.68
C THR A 45 -9.45 -22.06 4.57
N TYR A 46 -8.71 -20.96 4.65
CA TYR A 46 -9.27 -19.62 4.51
C TYR A 46 -9.71 -19.34 3.08
N PHE A 47 -8.91 -19.74 2.09
CA PHE A 47 -9.27 -19.54 0.68
C PHE A 47 -10.55 -20.31 0.30
N ARG A 48 -10.70 -21.56 0.78
CA ARG A 48 -11.93 -22.35 0.58
C ARG A 48 -13.14 -21.71 1.25
N SER A 49 -13.01 -21.27 2.50
CA SER A 49 -14.11 -20.61 3.22
C SER A 49 -14.46 -19.23 2.65
N SER A 50 -13.51 -18.58 1.95
CA SER A 50 -13.72 -17.34 1.20
C SER A 50 -14.37 -17.54 -0.17
N GLY A 51 -14.70 -18.79 -0.55
CA GLY A 51 -15.38 -19.12 -1.80
C GLY A 51 -14.49 -19.16 -3.04
N MET A 52 -13.17 -19.28 -2.88
CA MET A 52 -12.25 -19.40 -4.02
C MET A 52 -12.38 -20.75 -4.74
N THR A 53 -12.18 -20.75 -6.07
CA THR A 53 -12.11 -21.99 -6.86
C THR A 53 -10.80 -22.74 -6.60
N ASN A 54 -10.73 -24.00 -7.04
CA ASN A 54 -9.49 -24.77 -6.91
C ASN A 54 -8.33 -24.14 -7.70
N GLU A 55 -8.57 -23.56 -8.89
CA GLU A 55 -7.50 -22.88 -9.64
C GLU A 55 -6.96 -21.65 -8.88
N GLN A 56 -7.86 -20.88 -8.27
CA GLN A 56 -7.49 -19.70 -7.47
C GLN A 56 -6.69 -20.08 -6.23
N ILE A 57 -7.12 -21.14 -5.53
CA ILE A 57 -6.40 -21.68 -4.38
C ILE A 57 -4.99 -22.13 -4.78
N MET A 58 -4.87 -22.92 -5.86
CA MET A 58 -3.57 -23.37 -6.37
C MET A 58 -2.66 -22.21 -6.74
N TYR A 59 -3.21 -21.13 -7.29
CA TYR A 59 -2.46 -19.92 -7.57
C TYR A 59 -1.88 -19.31 -6.27
N TYR A 60 -2.70 -19.06 -5.25
CA TYR A 60 -2.24 -18.44 -4.00
C TYR A 60 -1.31 -19.33 -3.17
N THR A 61 -1.45 -20.66 -3.23
CA THR A 61 -0.60 -21.60 -2.50
C THR A 61 0.72 -21.93 -3.20
N SER A 62 0.88 -21.51 -4.46
CA SER A 62 2.10 -21.75 -5.26
C SER A 62 3.11 -20.60 -5.25
N PHE A 63 2.89 -19.56 -4.44
CA PHE A 63 3.77 -18.40 -4.43
C PHE A 63 5.20 -18.78 -4.01
N PRO A 64 6.23 -18.50 -4.84
CA PRO A 64 7.61 -18.62 -4.42
C PRO A 64 7.91 -17.56 -3.37
N LEU A 65 8.93 -17.82 -2.53
CA LEU A 65 9.27 -16.97 -1.39
C LEU A 65 9.42 -15.48 -1.74
N TRP A 66 10.05 -15.17 -2.87
CA TRP A 66 10.25 -13.77 -3.29
C TRP A 66 8.94 -13.05 -3.65
N ALA A 67 7.97 -13.77 -4.24
CA ALA A 67 6.66 -13.22 -4.56
C ALA A 67 5.84 -13.01 -3.28
N THR A 68 5.91 -13.95 -2.34
CA THR A 68 5.33 -13.80 -1.00
C THR A 68 5.90 -12.57 -0.30
N ILE A 69 7.23 -12.38 -0.30
CA ILE A 69 7.87 -11.18 0.28
C ILE A 69 7.35 -9.90 -0.40
N GLY A 70 7.27 -9.88 -1.73
CA GLY A 70 6.72 -8.73 -2.47
C GLY A 70 5.30 -8.40 -2.04
N TRP A 71 4.45 -9.43 -1.93
CA TRP A 71 3.07 -9.29 -1.46
C TRP A 71 3.01 -8.77 -0.02
N THR A 72 3.74 -9.39 0.90
CA THR A 72 3.82 -8.94 2.31
C THR A 72 4.24 -7.48 2.41
N VAL A 73 5.31 -7.10 1.70
CA VAL A 73 5.82 -5.73 1.71
C VAL A 73 4.80 -4.74 1.16
N SER A 74 4.05 -5.12 0.12
CA SER A 74 2.98 -4.27 -0.42
C SER A 74 1.85 -4.02 0.58
N VAL A 75 1.37 -5.08 1.25
CA VAL A 75 0.26 -5.01 2.21
C VAL A 75 0.64 -4.12 3.41
N TRP A 76 1.75 -4.45 4.06
CA TRP A 76 2.19 -3.72 5.25
C TRP A 76 2.70 -2.32 4.90
N GLY A 77 3.34 -2.17 3.74
CA GLY A 77 3.82 -0.89 3.24
C GLY A 77 2.68 0.12 3.09
N ASN A 78 1.56 -0.27 2.48
CA ASN A 78 0.39 0.62 2.34
C ASN A 78 -0.17 1.04 3.72
N PHE A 79 -0.36 0.07 4.62
CA PHE A 79 -0.88 0.34 5.97
C PHE A 79 -0.01 1.34 6.73
N PHE A 80 1.30 1.09 6.81
CA PHE A 80 2.21 1.96 7.53
C PHE A 80 2.37 3.32 6.83
N ALA A 81 2.36 3.38 5.50
CA ALA A 81 2.47 4.62 4.75
C ALA A 81 1.25 5.54 4.97
N ALA A 82 0.05 4.98 4.95
CA ALA A 82 -1.21 5.68 5.21
C ALA A 82 -1.28 6.16 6.67
N ALA A 83 -0.93 5.30 7.63
CA ALA A 83 -0.84 5.67 9.05
C ALA A 83 0.17 6.81 9.25
N ALA A 84 1.38 6.70 8.71
CA ALA A 84 2.39 7.74 8.78
C ALA A 84 1.93 9.06 8.15
N MET A 85 1.16 9.00 7.05
CA MET A 85 0.59 10.18 6.41
C MET A 85 -0.39 10.90 7.33
N LEU A 86 -1.29 10.16 7.99
CA LEU A 86 -2.29 10.69 8.93
C LEU A 86 -1.63 11.26 10.21
N PHE A 87 -0.54 10.65 10.67
CA PHE A 87 0.32 11.22 11.71
C PHE A 87 1.21 12.36 11.21
N ARG A 88 1.01 12.80 9.96
CA ARG A 88 1.73 13.89 9.32
C ARG A 88 3.24 13.69 9.29
N SER A 89 3.72 12.45 9.15
CA SER A 89 5.14 12.13 9.06
C SER A 89 5.65 12.11 7.62
N ARG A 90 6.79 12.76 7.37
CA ARG A 90 7.49 12.73 6.07
C ARG A 90 7.97 11.33 5.68
N LYS A 91 8.07 10.41 6.65
CA LYS A 91 8.41 8.99 6.41
C LYS A 91 7.38 8.30 5.50
N SER A 92 6.15 8.82 5.43
CA SER A 92 5.09 8.32 4.54
C SER A 92 5.56 8.15 3.09
N VAL A 93 6.38 9.08 2.58
CA VAL A 93 6.94 8.99 1.22
C VAL A 93 7.76 7.71 1.03
N GLY A 94 8.70 7.45 1.94
CA GLY A 94 9.55 6.26 1.87
C GLY A 94 8.76 4.97 2.04
N LEU A 95 7.75 4.97 2.91
CA LEU A 95 6.88 3.80 3.12
C LEU A 95 6.03 3.49 1.88
N PHE A 96 5.47 4.49 1.20
CA PHE A 96 4.78 4.25 -0.07
C PHE A 96 5.74 3.79 -1.19
N VAL A 97 6.99 4.25 -1.21
CA VAL A 97 8.01 3.73 -2.15
C VAL A 97 8.30 2.25 -1.89
N ILE A 98 8.48 1.86 -0.62
CA ILE A 98 8.69 0.46 -0.23
C ILE A 98 7.47 -0.38 -0.63
N CYS A 99 6.25 0.11 -0.36
CA CYS A 99 5.00 -0.51 -0.79
C CYS A 99 4.97 -0.72 -2.30
N LEU A 100 5.37 0.29 -3.08
CA LEU A 100 5.38 0.21 -4.54
C LEU A 100 6.38 -0.84 -5.03
N ILE A 101 7.59 -0.90 -4.46
CA ILE A 101 8.59 -1.91 -4.83
C ILE A 101 8.06 -3.33 -4.58
N GLY A 102 7.46 -3.57 -3.41
CA GLY A 102 6.81 -4.85 -3.10
C GLY A 102 5.68 -5.17 -4.10
N SER A 103 4.84 -4.19 -4.40
CA SER A 103 3.73 -4.32 -5.35
C SER A 103 4.23 -4.67 -6.76
N LEU A 104 5.29 -4.01 -7.23
CA LEU A 104 5.88 -4.29 -8.54
C LEU A 104 6.48 -5.70 -8.62
N GLY A 105 7.18 -6.14 -7.57
CA GLY A 105 7.67 -7.52 -7.48
C GLY A 105 6.51 -8.53 -7.56
N PHE A 106 5.43 -8.28 -6.82
CA PHE A 106 4.24 -9.14 -6.85
C PHE A 106 3.54 -9.14 -8.20
N ILE A 107 3.42 -7.98 -8.86
CA ILE A 107 2.86 -7.87 -10.21
C ILE A 107 3.70 -8.66 -11.21
N VAL A 108 5.03 -8.55 -11.15
CA VAL A 108 5.93 -9.29 -12.04
C VAL A 108 5.69 -10.80 -11.91
N TYR A 109 5.60 -11.32 -10.69
CA TYR A 109 5.25 -12.73 -10.48
C TYR A 109 3.88 -13.08 -11.07
N SER A 110 2.87 -12.28 -10.72
CA SER A 110 1.47 -12.54 -11.03
C SER A 110 1.17 -12.56 -12.54
N TYR A 111 1.90 -11.75 -13.32
CA TYR A 111 1.64 -11.57 -14.75
C TYR A 111 2.62 -12.34 -15.65
N PHE A 112 3.86 -12.61 -15.19
CA PHE A 112 4.89 -13.21 -16.06
C PHE A 112 5.37 -14.59 -15.61
N PHE A 113 5.20 -14.96 -14.34
CA PHE A 113 5.75 -16.20 -13.77
C PHE A 113 4.69 -17.13 -13.20
N SER A 114 3.41 -16.84 -13.41
CA SER A 114 2.30 -17.62 -12.85
C SER A 114 1.07 -17.58 -13.75
N ALA A 115 0.15 -18.52 -13.54
CA ALA A 115 -1.17 -18.53 -14.16
C ALA A 115 -2.17 -17.57 -13.47
N GLY A 116 -1.69 -16.53 -12.77
CA GLY A 116 -2.54 -15.66 -11.95
C GLY A 116 -3.61 -14.92 -12.76
N VAL A 117 -3.27 -14.47 -13.97
CA VAL A 117 -4.22 -13.82 -14.88
C VAL A 117 -5.33 -14.77 -15.33
N GLU A 118 -4.98 -16.02 -15.62
CA GLU A 118 -5.93 -17.06 -16.04
C GLU A 118 -6.82 -17.51 -14.89
N ALA A 119 -6.24 -17.72 -13.70
CA ALA A 119 -6.95 -18.19 -12.52
C ALA A 119 -7.93 -17.14 -11.93
N MET A 120 -7.59 -15.85 -12.04
CA MET A 120 -8.34 -14.77 -11.36
C MET A 120 -9.16 -13.89 -12.30
N GLY A 121 -8.97 -13.99 -13.62
CA GLY A 121 -9.77 -13.29 -14.63
C GLY A 121 -9.72 -11.76 -14.55
N VAL A 122 -10.79 -11.09 -15.02
CA VAL A 122 -10.87 -9.61 -15.14
C VAL A 122 -10.72 -8.87 -13.80
N LEU A 123 -11.05 -9.51 -12.68
CA LEU A 123 -10.90 -8.97 -11.32
C LEU A 123 -9.44 -8.82 -10.89
N TRP A 124 -8.47 -9.39 -11.64
CA TRP A 124 -7.04 -9.37 -11.32
C TRP A 124 -6.31 -8.05 -11.63
N SER A 125 -7.05 -6.99 -11.97
CA SER A 125 -6.49 -5.66 -12.20
C SER A 125 -6.09 -4.93 -10.91
N MET A 126 -6.51 -5.44 -9.74
CA MET A 126 -6.31 -4.78 -8.44
C MET A 126 -4.85 -4.47 -8.09
N PRO A 127 -3.86 -5.39 -8.26
CA PRO A 127 -2.47 -5.06 -8.00
C PRO A 127 -1.96 -3.87 -8.83
N ILE A 128 -2.36 -3.79 -10.11
CA ILE A 128 -1.99 -2.67 -11.00
C ILE A 128 -2.64 -1.38 -10.52
N ILE A 129 -3.95 -1.40 -10.21
CA ILE A 129 -4.67 -0.24 -9.70
C ILE A 129 -4.01 0.26 -8.40
N MET A 130 -3.68 -0.65 -7.48
CA MET A 130 -3.02 -0.30 -6.23
C MET A 130 -1.61 0.24 -6.45
N ALA A 131 -0.86 -0.25 -7.43
CA ALA A 131 0.45 0.31 -7.79
C ALA A 131 0.32 1.75 -8.33
N LEU A 132 -0.70 2.02 -9.16
CA LEU A 132 -0.98 3.36 -9.67
C LEU A 132 -1.43 4.33 -8.56
N VAL A 133 -2.35 3.90 -7.69
CA VAL A 133 -2.78 4.66 -6.51
C VAL A 133 -1.59 4.95 -5.61
N THR A 134 -0.77 3.93 -5.30
CA THR A 134 0.45 4.07 -4.50
C THR A 134 1.41 5.09 -5.13
N THR A 135 1.59 5.03 -6.45
CA THR A 135 2.44 5.98 -7.19
C THR A 135 1.93 7.41 -7.08
N ALA A 136 0.62 7.63 -7.28
CA ALA A 136 0.00 8.94 -7.10
C ALA A 136 0.18 9.45 -5.66
N MET A 137 0.08 8.56 -4.67
CA MET A 137 0.28 8.90 -3.27
C MET A 137 1.72 9.26 -2.91
N ILE A 138 2.72 8.65 -3.54
CA ILE A 138 4.13 9.05 -3.39
C ILE A 138 4.28 10.53 -3.78
N PHE A 139 3.82 10.90 -4.99
CA PHE A 139 3.92 12.28 -5.47
C PHE A 139 3.15 13.26 -4.60
N TYR A 140 1.95 12.86 -4.15
CA TYR A 140 1.14 13.69 -3.28
C TYR A 140 1.78 13.90 -1.90
N CYS A 141 2.33 12.86 -1.28
CA CYS A 141 3.06 12.99 0.00
C CYS A 141 4.37 13.77 -0.16
N GLN A 142 5.07 13.65 -1.28
CA GLN A 142 6.25 14.48 -1.59
C GLN A 142 5.87 15.95 -1.67
N TYR A 143 4.79 16.28 -2.37
CA TYR A 143 4.25 17.64 -2.45
C TYR A 143 3.89 18.19 -1.07
N LEU A 144 3.20 17.42 -0.22
CA LEU A 144 2.88 17.85 1.15
C LEU A 144 4.14 18.01 2.02
N THR A 145 5.17 17.19 1.81
CA THR A 145 6.46 17.30 2.51
C THR A 145 7.20 18.58 2.12
N GLN A 146 7.24 18.92 0.82
CA GLN A 146 7.83 20.17 0.33
C GLN A 146 7.12 21.40 0.90
N LYS A 147 5.78 21.31 1.07
CA LYS A 147 4.97 22.34 1.73
C LYS A 147 5.08 22.34 3.26
N ARG A 148 5.93 21.51 3.86
CA ARG A 148 6.11 21.37 5.32
C ARG A 148 4.80 21.00 6.07
N VAL A 149 3.86 20.36 5.35
CA VAL A 149 2.63 19.83 5.94
C VAL A 149 2.94 18.51 6.65
N LEU A 150 3.73 17.63 6.02
CA LEU A 150 4.32 16.43 6.61
C LEU A 150 5.71 16.76 7.19
N ARG A 151 6.08 16.14 8.32
CA ARG A 151 7.26 16.45 9.14
C ARG A 151 8.16 15.24 9.38
#